data_AF-A0ABD2WZQ1-F1
#
_entry.id   AF-A0ABD2WZQ1-F1
#
_cell.length_a   1.000
_cell.length_b   1.000
_cell.length_c   1.000
_cell.angle_alpha   90.00
_cell.angle_beta   90.00
_cell.angle_gamma   90.00
#
_symmetry.space_group_name_H-M   'P 1'
#
loop_
_entity.id
_entity.type
_entity.pdbx_description
1 polymer ?
#
loop_
_entity_poly.entity_id
_entity_poly.type
_entity_poly.pdbx_seq_one_letter_code
_entity_poly.pdbx_strand_id
1 'polypeptide(L)'
;MAISSLRQNRFLLEQDNPGGRNLVRQALTQRKIPEAAMDIVMASLTNSSYKQYETSWKKWWSYCRTENINPLSSSVENEMLFLTQLYETGSSHSTLNCHRSAVSLLLGPEMAQDDRMRRFFRGLTKLRPSKPKYDYTWDPKIVLKYFSDSANNDTLSMKELSLKLISLLALITAHIMQTFASKKLENIAERKDCIEIKIPDPIKTSGTNTAQPLLIIPVLKKIKRFALLLHKKNI
;
A
#
# COMPACT_ATOMS: atom_id res chain seq x y z
N MET A 1 -33.51 2.11 -26.68
CA MET A 1 -32.30 2.31 -25.83
C MET A 1 -32.22 1.36 -24.62
N ALA A 2 -33.30 1.07 -23.89
CA ALA A 2 -33.25 0.13 -22.74
C ALA A 2 -32.98 -1.34 -23.13
N ILE A 3 -33.47 -1.81 -24.29
CA ILE A 3 -33.29 -3.19 -24.74
C ILE A 3 -31.84 -3.47 -25.20
N SER A 4 -31.14 -2.46 -25.74
CA SER A 4 -29.73 -2.60 -26.13
C SER A 4 -28.79 -2.62 -24.92
N SER A 5 -29.05 -1.81 -23.87
CA SER A 5 -28.25 -1.86 -22.65
C SER A 5 -28.42 -3.17 -21.88
N LEU A 6 -29.65 -3.72 -21.85
CA LEU A 6 -29.93 -5.03 -21.25
C LEU A 6 -29.24 -6.18 -22.01
N ARG A 7 -29.22 -6.16 -23.34
CA ARG A 7 -28.46 -7.14 -24.14
C ARG A 7 -26.94 -7.02 -23.93
N GLN A 8 -26.44 -5.80 -23.79
CA GLN A 8 -25.00 -5.56 -23.58
C GLN A 8 -24.55 -5.96 -22.17
N ASN A 9 -25.39 -5.77 -21.14
CA ASN A 9 -25.17 -6.30 -19.80
C ASN A 9 -25.08 -7.82 -19.80
N ARG A 10 -26.02 -8.47 -20.50
CA ARG A 10 -26.10 -9.93 -20.56
C ARG A 10 -24.84 -10.53 -21.20
N PHE A 11 -24.35 -9.93 -22.28
CA PHE A 11 -23.12 -10.37 -22.96
C PHE A 11 -21.84 -10.16 -22.12
N LEU A 12 -21.77 -9.09 -21.33
CA LEU A 12 -20.63 -8.84 -20.43
C LEU A 12 -20.57 -9.87 -19.30
N LEU A 13 -21.72 -10.23 -18.71
CA LEU A 13 -21.78 -11.12 -17.55
C LEU A 13 -21.63 -12.61 -17.89
N GLU A 14 -21.89 -13.00 -19.14
CA GLU A 14 -21.70 -14.36 -19.67
C GLU A 14 -20.22 -14.73 -19.87
N GLN A 15 -19.33 -13.75 -19.94
CA GLN A 15 -17.88 -13.97 -20.05
C GLN A 15 -17.24 -14.18 -18.67
N ASP A 16 -16.19 -15.00 -18.62
CA ASP A 16 -15.29 -15.08 -17.46
C ASP A 16 -14.69 -13.71 -17.13
N ASN A 17 -14.39 -13.46 -15.86
CA ASN A 17 -13.83 -12.18 -15.42
C ASN A 17 -12.58 -11.85 -16.28
N PRO A 18 -12.59 -10.76 -17.06
CA PRO A 18 -11.52 -10.46 -18.03
C PRO A 18 -10.21 -10.00 -17.36
N GLY A 19 -10.18 -9.94 -16.04
CA GLY A 19 -9.04 -9.50 -15.23
C GLY A 19 -9.11 -8.01 -14.94
N GLY A 20 -8.64 -7.62 -13.76
CA GLY A 20 -8.77 -6.26 -13.24
C GLY A 20 -8.28 -5.15 -14.15
N ARG A 21 -7.11 -5.34 -14.76
CA ARG A 21 -6.51 -4.34 -15.66
C ARG A 21 -7.36 -4.12 -16.91
N ASN A 22 -7.97 -5.18 -17.45
CA ASN A 22 -8.84 -5.08 -18.61
C ASN A 22 -10.18 -4.42 -18.26
N LEU A 23 -10.74 -4.71 -17.07
CA LEU A 23 -11.93 -4.02 -16.57
C LEU A 23 -11.72 -2.51 -16.43
N VAL A 24 -10.59 -2.09 -15.87
CA VAL A 24 -10.26 -0.66 -15.75
C VAL A 24 -10.11 -0.03 -17.15
N ARG A 25 -9.40 -0.69 -18.07
CA ARG A 25 -9.26 -0.20 -19.45
C ARG A 25 -10.64 -0.04 -20.14
N GLN A 26 -11.51 -1.05 -20.03
CA GLN A 26 -12.88 -0.98 -20.57
C GLN A 26 -13.70 0.15 -19.94
N ALA A 27 -13.62 0.34 -18.62
CA ALA A 27 -14.29 1.44 -17.93
C ALA A 27 -13.80 2.81 -18.45
N LEU A 28 -12.49 2.98 -18.64
CA LEU A 28 -11.92 4.21 -19.20
C LEU A 28 -12.34 4.44 -20.65
N THR A 29 -12.43 3.40 -21.48
CA THR A 29 -12.97 3.48 -22.83
C THR A 29 -14.44 3.93 -22.82
N GLN A 30 -15.27 3.39 -21.92
CA GLN A 30 -16.68 3.84 -21.77
C GLN A 30 -16.78 5.31 -21.34
N ARG A 31 -15.82 5.81 -20.57
CA ARG A 31 -15.69 7.23 -20.21
C ARG A 31 -15.06 8.10 -21.29
N LYS A 32 -14.88 7.57 -22.51
CA LYS A 32 -14.36 8.29 -23.68
C LYS A 32 -12.95 8.87 -23.46
N ILE A 33 -12.12 8.19 -22.67
CA ILE A 33 -10.70 8.51 -22.62
C ILE A 33 -10.10 8.24 -24.01
N PRO A 34 -9.39 9.21 -24.62
CA PRO A 34 -8.75 9.01 -25.92
C PRO A 34 -7.75 7.85 -25.88
N GLU A 35 -7.74 7.01 -26.91
CA GLU A 35 -6.85 5.84 -26.96
C GLU A 35 -5.37 6.23 -26.81
N ALA A 36 -4.97 7.35 -27.41
CA ALA A 36 -3.61 7.90 -27.28
C ALA A 36 -3.22 8.24 -25.82
N ALA A 37 -4.18 8.49 -24.93
CA ALA A 37 -3.96 8.77 -23.51
C ALA A 37 -4.17 7.55 -22.61
N MET A 38 -4.64 6.42 -23.16
CA MET A 38 -5.07 5.26 -22.38
C MET A 38 -3.95 4.71 -21.49
N ASP A 39 -2.76 4.48 -22.07
CA ASP A 39 -1.65 3.91 -21.31
C ASP A 39 -1.10 4.89 -20.27
N ILE A 40 -1.19 6.20 -20.51
CA ILE A 40 -0.82 7.24 -19.54
C ILE A 40 -1.76 7.18 -18.33
N VAL A 41 -3.07 7.12 -18.56
CA VAL A 41 -4.05 7.03 -17.48
C VAL A 41 -3.91 5.70 -16.73
N MET A 42 -3.69 4.60 -17.43
CA MET A 42 -3.46 3.28 -16.82
C MET A 42 -2.18 3.24 -15.97
N ALA A 43 -1.16 4.04 -16.30
CA ALA A 43 0.07 4.16 -15.51
C ALA A 43 -0.13 4.88 -14.15
N SER A 44 -1.29 5.50 -13.92
CA SER A 44 -1.64 6.10 -12.61
C SER A 44 -1.70 5.07 -11.47
N LEU A 45 -1.87 3.79 -11.79
CA LEU A 45 -1.89 2.69 -10.83
C LEU A 45 -0.64 1.82 -10.99
N THR A 46 0.03 1.55 -9.88
CA THR A 46 1.16 0.62 -9.87
C THR A 46 0.70 -0.83 -10.05
N ASN A 47 1.59 -1.70 -10.51
CA ASN A 47 1.30 -3.14 -10.63
C ASN A 47 0.91 -3.78 -9.29
N SER A 48 1.45 -3.30 -8.17
CA SER A 48 1.04 -3.75 -6.84
C SER A 48 -0.37 -3.29 -6.47
N SER A 49 -0.76 -2.06 -6.82
CA SER A 49 -2.15 -1.58 -6.67
C SER A 49 -3.14 -2.43 -7.47
N TYR A 50 -2.82 -2.76 -8.74
CA TYR A 50 -3.65 -3.67 -9.56
C TYR A 50 -3.81 -5.03 -8.88
N LYS A 51 -2.71 -5.65 -8.43
CA LYS A 51 -2.75 -6.93 -7.71
C LYS A 51 -3.60 -6.87 -6.44
N GLN A 52 -3.50 -5.77 -5.68
CA GLN A 52 -4.29 -5.57 -4.47
C GLN A 52 -5.79 -5.43 -4.77
N TYR A 53 -6.15 -4.76 -5.87
CA TYR A 53 -7.55 -4.55 -6.26
C TYR A 53 -8.17 -5.73 -7.01
N GLU A 54 -7.38 -6.66 -7.53
CA GLU A 54 -7.85 -7.84 -8.25
C GLU A 54 -8.94 -8.62 -7.50
N THR A 55 -8.72 -8.87 -6.20
CA THR A 55 -9.71 -9.57 -5.35
C THR A 55 -11.02 -8.78 -5.25
N SER A 56 -10.94 -7.45 -5.23
CA SER A 56 -12.13 -6.58 -5.16
C SER A 56 -12.94 -6.66 -6.44
N TRP A 57 -12.28 -6.55 -7.59
CA TRP A 57 -12.95 -6.63 -8.88
C TRP A 57 -13.55 -8.02 -9.14
N LYS A 58 -12.88 -9.10 -8.72
CA LYS A 58 -13.45 -10.46 -8.76
C LYS A 58 -14.74 -10.58 -7.95
N LYS A 59 -14.75 -10.07 -6.70
CA LYS A 59 -15.94 -10.10 -5.84
C LYS A 59 -17.06 -9.23 -6.40
N TRP A 60 -16.74 -8.03 -6.87
CA TRP A 60 -17.71 -7.12 -7.50
C TRP A 60 -18.31 -7.76 -8.76
N TRP A 61 -17.49 -8.34 -9.63
CA TRP A 61 -17.94 -9.05 -10.82
C TRP A 61 -18.90 -10.20 -10.49
N SER A 62 -18.56 -11.02 -9.49
CA SER A 62 -19.43 -12.10 -9.03
C SER A 62 -20.76 -11.59 -8.49
N TYR A 63 -20.73 -10.51 -7.70
CA TYR A 63 -21.94 -9.86 -7.19
C TYR A 63 -22.82 -9.35 -8.32
N CYS A 64 -22.23 -8.62 -9.28
CA CYS A 64 -22.93 -8.12 -10.46
C CYS A 64 -23.54 -9.24 -11.31
N ARG A 65 -22.86 -10.38 -11.43
CA ARG A 65 -23.40 -11.56 -12.14
C ARG A 65 -24.63 -12.13 -11.42
N THR A 66 -24.57 -12.28 -10.10
CA THR A 66 -25.69 -12.80 -9.29
C THR A 66 -26.90 -11.88 -9.34
N GLU A 67 -26.68 -10.58 -9.19
CA GLU A 67 -27.75 -9.57 -9.14
C GLU A 67 -28.17 -9.07 -10.54
N ASN A 68 -27.55 -9.57 -11.60
CA ASN A 68 -27.76 -9.16 -12.99
C ASN A 68 -27.59 -7.64 -13.22
N ILE A 69 -26.54 -7.07 -12.61
CA ILE A 69 -26.17 -5.65 -12.64
C ILE A 69 -24.99 -5.44 -13.60
N ASN A 70 -24.94 -4.30 -14.31
CA ASN A 70 -23.76 -3.96 -15.09
C ASN A 70 -22.56 -3.63 -14.17
N PRO A 71 -21.42 -4.35 -14.28
CA PRO A 71 -20.26 -4.12 -13.42
C PRO A 71 -19.50 -2.81 -13.70
N LEU A 72 -19.74 -2.18 -14.85
CA LEU A 72 -19.10 -0.93 -15.28
C LEU A 72 -20.05 0.29 -15.20
N SER A 73 -21.34 0.06 -14.96
CA SER A 73 -22.35 1.11 -14.85
C SER A 73 -23.43 0.70 -13.85
N SER A 74 -23.18 0.98 -12.57
CA SER A 74 -24.07 0.64 -11.47
C SER A 74 -24.37 1.89 -10.61
N SER A 75 -25.34 1.79 -9.72
CA SER A 75 -25.73 2.87 -8.81
C SER A 75 -25.04 2.77 -7.45
N VAL A 76 -25.04 3.86 -6.69
CA VAL A 76 -24.48 3.93 -5.33
C VAL A 76 -25.17 2.94 -4.40
N GLU A 77 -26.47 2.73 -4.57
CA GLU A 77 -27.28 1.79 -3.79
C GLU A 77 -26.76 0.36 -3.97
N ASN A 78 -26.48 -0.05 -5.21
CA ASN A 78 -25.94 -1.38 -5.50
C ASN A 78 -24.53 -1.57 -4.94
N GLU A 79 -23.67 -0.55 -5.01
CA GLU A 79 -22.35 -0.60 -4.36
C GLU A 79 -22.48 -0.71 -2.84
N MET A 80 -23.42 0.03 -2.22
CA MET A 80 -23.69 -0.08 -0.79
C MET A 80 -24.18 -1.48 -0.39
N LEU A 81 -25.08 -2.09 -1.17
CA LEU A 81 -25.56 -3.45 -0.92
C LEU A 81 -24.42 -4.47 -1.00
N PHE A 82 -23.58 -4.38 -2.03
CA PHE A 82 -22.37 -5.18 -2.15
C PHE A 82 -21.43 -5.03 -0.93
N LEU A 83 -21.15 -3.79 -0.51
CA LEU A 83 -20.29 -3.53 0.65
C LEU A 83 -20.94 -4.00 1.96
N THR A 84 -22.26 -3.98 2.05
CA THR A 84 -23.02 -4.49 3.21
C THR A 84 -22.86 -6.01 3.31
N GLN A 85 -23.01 -6.75 2.21
CA GLN A 85 -22.76 -8.19 2.18
C GLN A 85 -21.32 -8.54 2.63
N LEU A 86 -20.34 -7.75 2.22
CA LEU A 86 -18.95 -7.92 2.66
C LEU A 86 -18.75 -7.59 4.13
N TYR A 87 -19.47 -6.61 4.66
CA TYR A 87 -19.44 -6.25 6.07
C TYR A 87 -20.02 -7.36 6.96
N GLU A 88 -21.16 -7.93 6.55
CA GLU A 88 -21.84 -9.04 7.23
C GLU A 88 -20.98 -10.32 7.26
N THR A 89 -20.22 -10.58 6.20
CA THR A 89 -19.23 -11.68 6.15
C THR A 89 -17.96 -11.40 6.96
N GLY A 90 -17.91 -10.30 7.72
CA GLY A 90 -16.84 -10.02 8.68
C GLY A 90 -15.70 -9.17 8.14
N SER A 91 -15.83 -8.55 6.96
CA SER A 91 -14.78 -7.67 6.44
C SER A 91 -14.51 -6.48 7.37
N SER A 92 -13.24 -6.12 7.52
CA SER A 92 -12.84 -4.94 8.28
C SER A 92 -13.09 -3.65 7.50
N HIS A 93 -13.15 -2.52 8.20
CA HIS A 93 -13.31 -1.21 7.58
C HIS A 93 -12.24 -0.91 6.51
N SER A 94 -10.97 -1.26 6.77
CA SER A 94 -9.88 -1.07 5.78
C SER A 94 -10.09 -1.89 4.52
N THR A 95 -10.58 -3.13 4.67
CA THR A 95 -10.89 -4.03 3.54
C THR A 95 -12.06 -3.49 2.73
N LEU A 96 -13.13 -3.03 3.39
CA LEU A 96 -14.27 -2.40 2.72
C LEU A 96 -13.87 -1.13 1.99
N ASN A 97 -13.00 -0.30 2.56
CA ASN A 97 -12.51 0.90 1.88
C ASN A 97 -11.64 0.57 0.66
N CYS A 98 -10.89 -0.54 0.71
CA CYS A 98 -10.17 -1.07 -0.45
C CYS A 98 -11.14 -1.50 -1.56
N HIS A 99 -12.22 -2.22 -1.20
CA HIS A 99 -13.26 -2.60 -2.14
C HIS A 99 -13.93 -1.39 -2.79
N ARG A 100 -14.36 -0.40 -2.00
CA ARG A 100 -14.92 0.86 -2.50
C ARG A 100 -13.99 1.54 -3.50
N SER A 101 -12.72 1.70 -3.13
CA SER A 101 -11.72 2.38 -3.98
C SER A 101 -11.52 1.66 -5.31
N ALA A 102 -11.48 0.33 -5.29
CA ALA A 102 -11.35 -0.49 -6.49
C ALA A 102 -12.60 -0.39 -7.39
N VAL A 103 -13.80 -0.46 -6.81
CA VAL A 103 -15.07 -0.35 -7.56
C VAL A 103 -15.25 1.05 -8.14
N SER A 104 -14.83 2.11 -7.42
CA SER A 104 -14.86 3.48 -7.92
C SER A 104 -13.98 3.69 -9.16
N LEU A 105 -12.92 2.91 -9.37
CA LEU A 105 -12.17 2.94 -10.63
C LEU A 105 -13.03 2.48 -11.82
N LEU A 106 -13.95 1.53 -11.60
CA LEU A 106 -14.85 0.99 -12.62
C LEU A 106 -16.09 1.85 -12.82
N LEU A 107 -16.69 2.36 -11.74
CA LEU A 107 -17.96 3.10 -11.80
C LEU A 107 -17.79 4.62 -11.92
N GLY A 108 -16.77 5.19 -11.28
CA GLY A 108 -16.43 6.61 -11.36
C GLY A 108 -16.10 7.17 -9.96
N PRO A 109 -15.33 8.27 -9.88
CA PRO A 109 -14.98 8.89 -8.61
C PRO A 109 -16.21 9.42 -7.85
N GLU A 110 -17.25 9.83 -8.57
CA GLU A 110 -18.55 10.26 -8.03
C GLU A 110 -19.15 9.25 -7.04
N MET A 111 -18.99 7.95 -7.27
CA MET A 111 -19.53 6.92 -6.35
C MET A 111 -18.89 6.98 -4.96
N ALA A 112 -17.56 7.18 -4.91
CA ALA A 112 -16.84 7.36 -3.66
C ALA A 112 -17.12 8.71 -2.98
N GLN A 113 -17.51 9.72 -3.76
CA GLN A 113 -17.78 11.09 -3.28
C GLN A 113 -19.23 11.30 -2.84
N ASP A 114 -20.15 10.41 -3.22
CA ASP A 114 -21.56 10.45 -2.83
C ASP A 114 -21.74 10.50 -1.30
N ASP A 115 -22.59 11.41 -0.84
CA ASP A 115 -22.81 11.65 0.59
C ASP A 115 -23.39 10.43 1.32
N ARG A 116 -24.20 9.60 0.65
CA ARG A 116 -24.75 8.36 1.20
C ARG A 116 -23.63 7.36 1.43
N MET A 117 -22.72 7.21 0.47
CA MET A 117 -21.52 6.37 0.61
C MET A 117 -20.62 6.87 1.75
N ARG A 118 -20.42 8.18 1.89
CA ARG A 118 -19.67 8.77 3.00
C ARG A 118 -20.34 8.53 4.35
N ARG A 119 -21.67 8.68 4.44
CA ARG A 119 -22.45 8.37 5.65
C ARG A 119 -22.41 6.88 5.99
N PHE A 120 -22.46 6.00 4.98
CA PHE A 120 -22.34 4.56 5.14
C PHE A 120 -21.02 4.19 5.82
N PHE A 121 -19.87 4.66 5.34
CA PHE A 121 -18.56 4.41 5.96
C PHE A 121 -18.41 5.01 7.37
N ARG A 122 -19.03 6.17 7.63
CA ARG A 122 -19.12 6.71 9.00
C ARG A 122 -19.92 5.78 9.92
N GLY A 123 -21.01 5.20 9.42
CA GLY A 123 -21.81 4.20 10.12
C GLY A 123 -21.01 2.93 10.44
N LEU A 124 -20.30 2.38 9.45
CA LEU A 124 -19.44 1.21 9.63
C LEU A 124 -18.39 1.43 10.73
N THR A 125 -17.78 2.61 10.77
CA THR A 125 -16.78 2.96 11.80
C THR A 125 -17.39 3.00 13.20
N LYS A 126 -18.66 3.42 13.34
CA LYS A 126 -19.35 3.44 14.63
C LYS A 126 -19.82 2.05 15.07
N LEU A 127 -20.30 1.24 14.13
CA LEU A 127 -20.78 -0.13 14.43
C LEU A 127 -19.64 -1.09 14.77
N ARG A 128 -18.51 -0.97 14.06
CA ARG A 128 -17.32 -1.80 14.26
C ARG A 128 -16.07 -0.90 14.22
N PRO A 129 -15.74 -0.20 15.31
CA PRO A 129 -14.56 0.66 15.35
C PRO A 129 -13.29 -0.16 15.11
N SER A 130 -12.39 0.39 14.29
CA SER A 130 -11.08 -0.21 14.08
C SER A 130 -10.31 -0.14 15.38
N LYS A 131 -10.02 -1.30 15.98
CA LYS A 131 -9.11 -1.35 17.12
C LYS A 131 -7.68 -1.19 16.62
N PRO A 132 -6.83 -0.44 17.32
CA PRO A 132 -5.41 -0.45 17.03
C PRO A 132 -4.90 -1.88 17.16
N LYS A 133 -3.93 -2.26 16.31
CA LYS A 133 -3.33 -3.61 16.36
C LYS A 133 -2.62 -3.86 17.71
N TYR A 134 -2.18 -2.79 18.36
CA TYR A 134 -1.48 -2.82 19.63
C TYR A 134 -2.11 -1.78 20.56
N ASP A 135 -2.42 -2.19 21.80
CA ASP A 135 -2.98 -1.29 22.82
C ASP A 135 -1.91 -0.36 23.43
N TYR A 136 -0.64 -0.72 23.28
CA TYR A 136 0.51 0.06 23.72
C TYR A 136 1.67 -0.07 22.74
N THR A 137 2.57 0.91 22.73
CA THR A 137 3.83 0.85 22.01
C THR A 137 4.84 0.01 22.80
N TRP A 138 5.57 -0.89 22.15
CA TRP A 138 6.62 -1.70 22.78
C TRP A 138 7.78 -0.83 23.29
N ASP A 139 8.48 -1.29 24.36
CA ASP A 139 9.63 -0.57 24.93
C ASP A 139 10.92 -0.82 24.11
N PRO A 140 11.46 0.19 23.40
CA PRO A 140 12.69 0.04 22.62
C PRO A 140 13.91 -0.34 23.44
N LYS A 141 13.90 -0.08 24.76
CA LYS A 141 15.01 -0.41 25.66
C LYS A 141 15.26 -1.91 25.73
N ILE A 142 14.24 -2.75 25.53
CA ILE A 142 14.40 -4.21 25.55
C ILE A 142 15.35 -4.65 24.44
N VAL A 143 15.16 -4.12 23.22
CA VAL A 143 16.01 -4.43 22.07
C VAL A 143 17.41 -3.83 22.23
N LEU A 144 17.51 -2.61 22.76
CA LEU A 144 18.80 -2.00 23.08
C LEU A 144 19.56 -2.81 24.12
N LYS A 145 18.89 -3.27 25.19
CA LYS A 145 19.50 -4.12 26.22
C LYS A 145 19.97 -5.44 25.64
N TYR A 146 19.15 -6.12 24.84
CA TYR A 146 19.54 -7.35 24.14
C TYR A 146 20.84 -7.17 23.35
N PHE A 147 20.95 -6.10 22.56
CA PHE A 147 22.17 -5.81 21.79
C PHE A 147 23.36 -5.34 22.64
N SER A 148 23.10 -4.78 23.83
CA SER A 148 24.14 -4.42 24.80
C SER A 148 24.73 -5.65 25.46
N ASP A 149 23.90 -6.65 25.76
CA ASP A 149 24.27 -7.87 26.46
C ASP A 149 24.78 -8.96 25.49
N SER A 150 24.58 -8.79 24.19
CA SER A 150 25.07 -9.66 23.12
C SER A 150 26.60 -9.69 23.04
N ALA A 151 27.12 -10.75 22.40
CA ALA A 151 28.55 -10.92 22.14
C ALA A 151 29.16 -9.73 21.37
N ASN A 152 30.48 -9.54 21.53
CA ASN A 152 31.20 -8.46 20.85
C ASN A 152 31.00 -8.57 19.34
N ASN A 153 30.90 -7.42 18.66
CA ASN A 153 30.61 -7.38 17.23
C ASN A 153 31.61 -8.19 16.38
N ASP A 154 32.86 -8.32 16.80
CA ASP A 154 33.90 -9.08 16.11
C ASP A 154 33.68 -10.61 16.14
N THR A 155 32.83 -11.09 17.06
CA THR A 155 32.48 -12.51 17.23
C THR A 155 31.16 -12.87 16.56
N LEU A 156 30.39 -11.88 16.12
CA LEU A 156 29.09 -12.09 15.48
C LEU A 156 29.27 -12.47 14.02
N SER A 157 28.41 -13.37 13.55
CA SER A 157 28.31 -13.68 12.13
C SER A 157 27.83 -12.47 11.34
N MET A 158 28.12 -12.46 10.03
CA MET A 158 27.63 -11.40 9.14
C MET A 158 26.11 -11.30 9.16
N LYS A 159 25.39 -12.42 9.30
CA LYS A 159 23.93 -12.40 9.44
C LYS A 159 23.48 -11.63 10.69
N GLU A 160 24.11 -11.88 11.83
CA GLU A 160 23.78 -11.25 13.10
C GLU A 160 24.14 -9.76 13.11
N LEU A 161 25.28 -9.40 12.50
CA LEU A 161 25.67 -8.00 12.30
C LEU A 161 24.67 -7.25 11.42
N SER A 162 24.21 -7.85 10.31
CA SER A 162 23.18 -7.27 9.45
C SER A 162 21.86 -7.05 10.20
N LEU A 163 21.42 -8.04 10.98
CA LEU A 163 20.18 -7.92 11.77
C LEU A 163 20.32 -6.81 12.82
N LYS A 164 21.42 -6.79 13.57
CA LYS A 164 21.72 -5.74 14.55
C LYS A 164 21.73 -4.36 13.92
N LEU A 165 22.40 -4.21 12.77
CA LEU A 165 22.45 -2.98 12.00
C LEU A 165 21.05 -2.50 11.59
N ILE A 166 20.27 -3.36 10.92
CA ILE A 166 18.94 -3.00 10.41
C ILE A 166 17.99 -2.68 11.57
N SER A 167 18.03 -3.43 12.67
CA SER A 167 17.20 -3.16 13.85
C SER A 167 17.52 -1.82 14.50
N LEU A 168 18.80 -1.51 14.69
CA LEU A 168 19.20 -0.20 15.25
C LEU A 168 18.86 0.94 14.30
N LEU A 169 19.03 0.73 13.00
CA LEU A 169 18.69 1.72 12.00
C LEU A 169 17.18 1.99 11.93
N ALA A 170 16.36 0.94 12.02
CA ALA A 170 14.91 1.06 12.11
C ALA A 170 14.47 1.80 13.37
N LEU A 171 15.13 1.55 14.50
CA LEU A 171 14.89 2.24 15.77
C LEU A 171 15.22 3.74 15.69
N ILE A 172 16.35 4.11 15.12
CA ILE A 172 16.82 5.51 15.07
C ILE A 172 16.03 6.31 14.05
N THR A 173 15.75 5.72 12.88
CA THR A 173 15.18 6.47 11.75
C THR A 173 13.66 6.36 11.64
N ALA A 174 13.03 5.46 12.41
CA ALA A 174 11.60 5.16 12.35
C ALA A 174 11.08 4.84 10.93
N HIS A 175 11.96 4.45 10.00
CA HIS A 175 11.59 4.14 8.62
C HIS A 175 11.17 2.68 8.43
N ILE A 176 10.34 2.45 7.41
CA ILE A 176 9.83 1.14 7.03
C ILE A 176 10.94 0.33 6.33
N MET A 177 10.94 -0.98 6.55
CA MET A 177 11.93 -1.93 5.99
C MET A 177 12.15 -1.83 4.47
N GLN A 178 11.14 -1.43 3.70
CA GLN A 178 11.27 -1.18 2.24
C GLN A 178 12.37 -0.16 1.94
N THR A 179 12.49 0.88 2.77
CA THR A 179 13.52 1.92 2.67
C THR A 179 14.92 1.36 2.82
N PHE A 180 15.09 0.25 3.56
CA PHE A 180 16.38 -0.41 3.72
C PHE A 180 16.69 -1.38 2.59
N ALA A 181 15.65 -2.01 2.01
CA ALA A 181 15.79 -2.93 0.89
C ALA A 181 16.22 -2.24 -0.42
N SER A 182 15.82 -0.99 -0.64
CA SER A 182 16.19 -0.20 -1.83
C SER A 182 17.58 0.44 -1.75
N LYS A 183 18.39 0.16 -0.71
CA LYS A 183 19.68 0.83 -0.51
C LYS A 183 20.77 0.18 -1.34
N LYS A 184 21.40 0.99 -2.18
CA LYS A 184 22.67 0.68 -2.82
C LYS A 184 23.81 1.28 -1.98
N LEU A 185 24.91 0.56 -1.85
CA LEU A 185 26.07 1.00 -1.06
C LEU A 185 26.64 2.34 -1.56
N GLU A 186 26.53 2.62 -2.86
CA GLU A 186 26.93 3.87 -3.50
C GLU A 186 26.19 5.12 -2.97
N ASN A 187 25.04 4.94 -2.33
CA ASN A 187 24.22 6.04 -1.80
C ASN A 187 24.54 6.39 -0.34
N ILE A 188 25.56 5.74 0.25
CA ILE A 188 26.01 5.99 1.62
C ILE A 188 27.26 6.86 1.58
N ALA A 189 27.21 8.04 2.19
CA ALA A 189 28.33 8.95 2.33
C ALA A 189 28.71 9.11 3.80
N GLU A 190 29.99 8.90 4.11
CA GLU A 190 30.53 9.12 5.45
C GLU A 190 31.03 10.57 5.58
N ARG A 191 30.62 11.24 6.65
CA ARG A 191 31.16 12.53 7.08
C ARG A 191 31.77 12.40 8.47
N LYS A 192 32.55 13.41 8.87
CA LYS A 192 33.30 13.43 10.15
C LYS A 192 32.46 13.10 11.39
N ASP A 193 31.18 13.48 11.39
CA ASP A 193 30.29 13.33 12.55
C ASP A 193 28.97 12.62 12.23
N CYS A 194 28.73 12.24 10.98
CA CYS A 194 27.48 11.58 10.58
C CYS A 194 27.66 10.68 9.35
N ILE A 195 26.73 9.74 9.20
CA ILE A 195 26.54 8.93 7.99
C ILE A 195 25.30 9.46 7.30
N GLU A 196 25.46 9.83 6.04
CA GLU A 196 24.37 10.23 5.15
C GLU A 196 23.97 9.06 4.27
N ILE A 197 22.68 8.73 4.22
CA ILE A 197 22.15 7.72 3.31
C ILE A 197 21.10 8.37 2.42
N LYS A 198 21.41 8.48 1.13
CA LYS A 198 20.50 8.98 0.10
C LYS A 198 19.55 7.86 -0.34
N ILE A 199 18.29 8.20 -0.55
CA ILE A 199 17.28 7.29 -1.11
C ILE A 199 16.77 7.95 -2.39
N PRO A 200 17.47 7.79 -3.53
CA PRO A 200 17.10 8.49 -4.76
C PRO A 200 15.84 7.91 -5.41
N ASP A 201 15.58 6.62 -5.19
CA ASP A 201 14.45 5.92 -5.78
C ASP A 201 13.12 6.34 -5.12
N PRO A 202 12.04 6.53 -5.90
CA PRO A 202 10.72 6.82 -5.35
C PRO A 202 10.25 5.69 -4.42
N ILE A 203 9.86 6.06 -3.21
CA ILE A 203 9.22 5.17 -2.24
C ILE A 203 7.75 5.55 -2.09
N LYS A 204 6.98 4.74 -1.37
CA LYS A 204 5.53 4.95 -1.18
C LYS A 204 5.17 6.35 -0.64
N THR A 205 6.08 6.99 0.10
CA THR A 205 5.89 8.33 0.68
C THR A 205 6.50 9.46 -0.16
N SER A 206 7.07 9.16 -1.33
CA SER A 206 7.61 10.18 -2.23
C SER A 206 6.47 10.91 -2.94
N GLY A 207 6.56 12.23 -3.02
CA GLY A 207 5.64 13.08 -3.78
C GLY A 207 6.27 13.59 -5.09
N THR A 208 5.44 14.18 -5.94
CA THR A 208 5.91 14.95 -7.09
C THR A 208 6.58 16.23 -6.62
N ASN A 209 7.72 16.60 -7.22
CA ASN A 209 8.54 17.76 -6.83
C ASN A 209 8.97 17.82 -5.35
N THR A 210 8.83 16.73 -4.59
CA THR A 210 9.35 16.66 -3.22
C THR A 210 10.76 16.13 -3.23
N ALA A 211 11.63 16.72 -2.39
CA ALA A 211 12.95 16.15 -2.15
C ALA A 211 12.82 14.73 -1.62
N GLN A 212 13.65 13.83 -2.16
CA GLN A 212 13.72 12.46 -1.66
C GLN A 212 14.39 12.43 -0.28
N PRO A 213 14.05 11.44 0.57
CA PRO A 213 14.55 11.40 1.93
C PRO A 213 16.08 11.22 1.98
N LEU A 214 16.72 12.03 2.81
CA LEU A 214 18.12 11.92 3.20
C LEU A 214 18.18 11.51 4.67
N LEU A 215 18.74 10.34 4.96
CA LEU A 215 18.91 9.89 6.34
C LEU A 215 20.25 10.40 6.85
N ILE A 216 20.23 11.17 7.93
CA ILE A 216 21.43 11.64 8.61
C ILE A 216 21.51 10.93 9.95
N ILE A 217 22.51 10.05 10.09
CA ILE A 217 22.72 9.26 11.30
C ILE A 217 23.96 9.81 12.00
N PRO A 218 23.84 10.36 13.22
CA PRO A 218 25.01 10.86 13.94
C PRO A 218 25.91 9.70 14.35
N VAL A 219 27.23 9.88 14.22
CA VAL A 219 28.22 8.91 14.71
C VAL A 219 28.30 9.03 16.23
N LEU A 220 27.75 8.04 16.94
CA LEU A 220 27.76 8.00 18.40
C LEU A 220 29.13 7.51 18.91
N LYS A 221 30.04 8.45 19.19
CA LYS A 221 31.41 8.18 19.69
C LYS A 221 31.44 7.56 21.11
N LYS A 222 30.35 7.63 21.88
CA LYS A 222 30.31 7.24 23.31
C LYS A 222 30.02 5.77 23.61
N ILE A 223 29.47 4.96 22.68
CA ILE A 223 29.12 3.56 22.98
C ILE A 223 29.60 2.64 21.85
N LYS A 224 30.80 2.05 22.01
CA LYS A 224 31.40 1.12 21.02
C LYS A 224 30.50 -0.08 20.67
N ARG A 225 29.62 -0.52 21.59
CA ARG A 225 28.68 -1.64 21.37
C ARG A 225 27.52 -1.35 20.41
N PHE A 226 27.15 -0.08 20.26
CA PHE A 226 26.11 0.41 19.34
C PHE A 226 26.68 1.25 18.19
N ALA A 227 27.98 1.52 18.22
CA ALA A 227 28.64 2.19 17.13
C ALA A 227 28.44 1.33 15.88
N LEU A 228 27.84 1.93 14.85
CA LEU A 228 27.86 1.40 13.50
C LEU A 228 29.34 1.26 13.16
N LEU A 229 29.85 0.03 13.19
CA LEU A 229 31.26 -0.25 13.03
C LEU A 229 31.71 0.24 11.65
N LEU A 230 32.28 1.44 11.62
CA LEU A 230 33.13 1.89 10.54
C LEU A 230 34.57 1.60 10.96
N HIS A 231 34.88 0.30 11.14
CA HIS A 231 36.27 -0.11 11.11
C HIS A 231 36.63 -0.39 9.66
N LYS A 232 37.32 0.59 9.07
CA LYS A 232 38.08 0.48 7.84
C LYS A 232 38.98 -0.75 7.92
N LYS A 233 38.61 -1.87 7.28
CA LYS A 233 39.61 -2.86 6.87
C LYS A 233 40.27 -2.29 5.63
N ASN A 234 41.45 -1.70 5.82
CA ASN A 234 42.37 -1.48 4.72
C ASN A 234 42.64 -2.86 4.09
N ILE A 235 42.32 -3.00 2.80
CA ILE A 235 43.07 -3.87 1.90
C ILE A 235 44.18 -2.99 1.32
#